data_AF-A0AAJ5QVE6-F1
#
_entry.id   AF-A0AAJ5QVE6-F1
#
_cell.length_a   1.000
_cell.length_b   1.000
_cell.length_c   1.000
_cell.angle_alpha   90.00
_cell.angle_beta   90.00
_cell.angle_gamma   90.00
#
_symmetry.space_group_name_H-M   'P 1'
#
loop_
_entity.id
_entity.type
_entity.pdbx_description
1 polymer ?
#
loop_
_entity_poly.entity_id
_entity_poly.type
_entity_poly.pdbx_seq_one_letter_code
_entity_poly.pdbx_strand_id
1 'polypeptide(L)' 'MLKSDVIESAIAEMVTKQGYALSAADMLELRCRVAGTLAAKERHRRRMTAPAYQWKKPDNPRS' A
#
# COMPACT_ATOMS: atom_id res chain seq x y z
N MET A 1 -0.61 10.18 -2.67
CA MET A 1 -1.45 8.97 -2.55
C MET A 1 -2.71 9.36 -1.79
N LEU A 2 -3.86 8.75 -2.12
CA LEU A 2 -5.03 8.83 -1.24
C LEU A 2 -4.64 8.32 0.15
N LYS A 3 -5.13 8.98 1.20
CA LYS A 3 -4.88 8.57 2.58
C LYS A 3 -5.65 7.27 2.84
N SER A 4 -5.02 6.31 3.54
CA SER A 4 -5.65 5.02 3.92
C SER A 4 -6.99 5.26 4.60
N ASP A 5 -7.03 6.18 5.55
CA ASP A 5 -8.21 6.44 6.39
C ASP A 5 -9.40 6.90 5.56
N VAL A 6 -9.18 7.66 4.49
CA VAL A 6 -10.25 8.10 3.59
C VAL A 6 -10.84 6.92 2.82
N ILE A 7 -9.99 5.98 2.38
CA ILE A 7 -10.44 4.77 1.66
C ILE A 7 -11.18 3.85 2.62
N GLU A 8 -10.65 3.64 3.83
CA GLU A 8 -11.27 2.82 4.87
C GLU A 8 -12.63 3.37 5.28
N SER A 9 -12.73 4.67 5.57
CA SER A 9 -14.01 5.32 5.92
C SER A 9 -15.02 5.24 4.79
N ALA A 10 -14.61 5.47 3.54
CA ALA A 10 -15.52 5.37 2.39
C ALA A 10 -16.08 3.95 2.21
N ILE A 11 -15.25 2.92 2.38
CA ILE A 11 -15.69 1.52 2.31
C ILE A 11 -16.60 1.20 3.49
N ALA A 12 -16.25 1.64 4.71
CA ALA A 12 -17.08 1.42 5.88
C ALA A 12 -18.47 2.06 5.74
N GLU A 13 -18.54 3.31 5.29
CA GLU A 13 -19.80 4.00 5.03
C GLU A 13 -20.64 3.29 3.96
N MET A 14 -20.01 2.79 2.89
CA MET A 14 -20.69 2.05 1.85
C MET A 14 -21.31 0.75 2.40
N VAL A 15 -20.60 0.03 3.26
CA VAL A 15 -21.09 -1.20 3.90
C VAL A 15 -22.27 -0.88 4.84
N THR A 16 -22.18 0.19 5.63
CA THR A 16 -23.28 0.66 6.48
C THR A 16 -24.51 1.06 5.66
N LYS A 17 -24.33 1.75 4.54
CA LYS A 17 -25.44 2.12 3.62
C LYS A 17 -26.13 0.91 3.00
N GLN A 18 -25.43 -0.21 2.87
CA GLN A 18 -26.00 -1.48 2.42
C GLN A 18 -26.70 -2.27 3.53
N GLY A 19 -26.73 -1.74 4.77
CA GLY A 19 -27.41 -2.37 5.91
C GLY A 19 -26.56 -3.41 6.65
N TYR A 20 -25.27 -3.52 6.33
CA TYR A 20 -24.35 -4.42 7.01
C TYR A 20 -23.59 -3.69 8.12
N ALA A 21 -23.27 -4.42 9.19
CA ALA A 21 -22.40 -3.96 10.26
C ALA A 21 -21.02 -4.60 10.12
N LEU A 22 -19.97 -3.80 10.26
CA LEU A 22 -18.59 -4.28 10.27
C LEU A 22 -18.21 -4.67 11.69
N SER A 23 -17.76 -5.91 11.87
CA SER A 23 -17.12 -6.34 13.10
C SER A 23 -15.70 -5.78 13.23
N ALA A 24 -15.10 -5.93 14.41
CA ALA A 24 -13.69 -5.57 14.62
C ALA A 24 -12.74 -6.37 13.70
N ALA A 25 -13.09 -7.63 13.39
CA ALA A 25 -12.32 -8.45 12.48
C ALA A 25 -12.41 -7.93 11.04
N ASP A 26 -13.60 -7.54 10.59
CA ASP A 26 -13.80 -6.98 9.25
C ASP A 26 -13.03 -5.66 9.08
N MET A 27 -13.03 -4.81 10.12
CA MET A 27 -12.26 -3.57 10.13
C MET A 27 -10.74 -3.83 10.07
N LEU A 28 -10.25 -4.88 10.73
CA LEU A 28 -8.85 -5.27 10.64
C LEU A 28 -8.50 -5.79 9.23
N GLU A 29 -9.35 -6.64 8.67
CA GLU A 29 -9.17 -7.16 7.31
C GLU A 29 -9.16 -6.03 6.26
N LEU A 30 -10.09 -5.08 6.40
CA LEU A 30 -10.17 -3.89 5.56
C LEU A 30 -8.85 -3.10 5.57
N ARG A 31 -8.33 -2.77 6.76
CA ARG A 31 -7.04 -2.07 6.92
C ARG A 31 -5.89 -2.81 6.27
N CYS A 32 -5.78 -4.12 6.51
CA CYS A 32 -4.72 -4.95 5.94
C CYS A 32 -4.77 -4.95 4.40
N ARG A 33 -5.97 -5.08 3.81
CA ARG A 33 -6.16 -5.07 2.36
C ARG A 33 -5.86 -3.71 1.74
N VAL A 34 -6.32 -2.62 2.37
CA VAL A 34 -6.03 -1.24 1.93
C VAL A 34 -4.53 -0.98 1.99
N ALA A 35 -3.87 -1.29 3.11
CA ALA A 35 -2.43 -1.12 3.28
C ALA A 35 -1.63 -1.91 2.23
N GLY A 36 -1.96 -3.20 2.03
CA GLY A 36 -1.30 -4.05 1.03
C GLY A 36 -1.44 -3.51 -0.39
N THR A 37 -2.64 -3.06 -0.76
CA THR A 37 -2.91 -2.50 -2.09
C THR A 37 -2.17 -1.19 -2.32
N LEU A 38 -2.15 -0.29 -1.33
CA LEU A 38 -1.42 0.96 -1.37
C LEU A 38 0.09 0.74 -1.49
N ALA A 39 0.64 -0.22 -0.72
CA ALA A 39 2.04 -0.60 -0.80
C ALA A 39 2.41 -1.18 -2.16
N ALA A 40 1.56 -2.04 -2.74
CA ALA A 40 1.76 -2.59 -4.07
C ALA A 40 1.76 -1.49 -5.15
N LYS A 41 0.82 -0.54 -5.09
CA LYS A 41 0.75 0.61 -6.00
C LYS A 41 1.98 1.49 -5.88
N GLU A 42 2.42 1.80 -4.67
CA GLU A 42 3.61 2.61 -4.42
C GLU A 42 4.87 1.89 -4.93
N ARG A 43 5.00 0.58 -4.67
CA ARG A 43 6.10 -0.23 -5.22
C ARG A 43 6.11 -0.22 -6.75
N HIS A 44 4.93 -0.33 -7.37
CA HIS A 44 4.81 -0.24 -8.83
C HIS A 44 5.26 1.14 -9.33
N ARG A 45 4.77 2.23 -8.72
CA ARG A 45 5.20 3.60 -9.05
C ARG A 45 6.72 3.75 -8.95
N ARG A 46 7.32 3.33 -7.83
CA ARG A 46 8.77 3.38 -7.61
C ARG A 46 9.56 2.64 -8.67
N ARG A 47 9.09 1.46 -9.09
CA ARG A 47 9.72 0.67 -10.16
C ARG A 47 9.65 1.39 -11.51
N MET A 48 8.52 1.98 -11.85
CA MET A 48 8.34 2.70 -13.12
C MET A 48 9.15 3.99 -13.19
N THR A 49 9.40 4.63 -12.03
CA THR A 49 10.20 5.86 -11.95
C THR A 49 11.66 5.61 -11.59
N ALA A 50 12.08 4.36 -11.39
CA ALA A 50 13.45 4.06 -11.01
C ALA A 50 14.39 4.35 -12.19
N PRO A 51 15.56 4.98 -11.94
CA PRO A 51 16.57 5.11 -12.97
C PRO A 51 17.07 3.71 -13.38
N ALA A 52 17.61 3.62 -14.60
CA ALA A 52 18.23 2.39 -15.07
C ALA A 52 19.32 1.94 -14.08
N TYR A 53 19.31 0.66 -13.73
CA TYR A 53 20.32 0.11 -12.82
C TYR A 53 21.71 0.21 -13.47
N GLN A 54 22.65 0.82 -12.76
CA GLN A 54 24.06 0.86 -13.14
C GLN A 54 24.86 0.09 -12.09
N TRP A 55 25.42 -1.05 -12.49
CA TRP A 55 26.36 -1.78 -11.66
C TRP A 55 27.65 -0.98 -11.53
N LYS A 56 28.04 -0.63 -10.30
CA LYS A 56 29.35 -0.04 -10.01
C LYS A 56 30.25 -1.13 -9.43
N LYS A 57 31.40 -1.33 -10.05
CA LYS A 57 32.42 -2.24 -9.54
C LYS A 57 32.85 -1.75 -8.14
N PRO A 58 32.82 -2.60 -7.11
CA PRO A 58 33.27 -2.21 -5.78
C PRO A 58 34.78 -1.92 -5.80
N ASP A 59 35.21 -1.00 -4.94
CA ASP A 59 36.63 -0.70 -4.74
C ASP A 59 37.37 -1.92 -4.20
N ASN A 60 38.66 -2.02 -4.54
CA ASN A 60 39.48 -3.14 -4.14
C ASN A 60 39.64 -3.14 -2.60
N PRO A 61 39.21 -4.19 -1.89
CA PRO A 61 39.23 -4.22 -0.42
C PRO A 61 40.65 -4.33 0.19
N ARG A 62 41.71 -4.21 -0.62
CA ARG A 62 43.12 -4.35 -0.19
C ARG A 62 43.98 -3.10 -0.47
N SER A 63 43.38 -1.92 -0.72
CA SER A 63 44.12 -0.65 -0.85
C SER A 63 44.55 -0.09 0.49
#